data_AF-A0A962E713-F1
#
_entry.id   AF-A0A962E713-F1
#
_cell.length_a   1.000
_cell.length_b   1.000
_cell.length_c   1.000
_cell.angle_alpha   90.00
_cell.angle_beta   90.00
_cell.angle_gamma   90.00
#
_symmetry.space_group_name_H-M   'P 1'
#
loop_
_entity.id
_entity.type
_entity.pdbx_description
1 polymer ?
#
loop_
_entity_poly.entity_id
_entity_poly.type
_entity_poly.pdbx_seq_one_letter_code
_entity_poly.pdbx_strand_id
1 'polypeptide(L)' 'GVVMMLFLVGLELEPRLLWEMRARLLGLGGGQVGITAALLMAVAMLLGQQWTVALAIGLTLALSSTAIVLQTLNEKG' A
#
# COMPACT_ATOMS: atom_id res chain seq x y z
N GLY A 1 3.10 15.50 9.77
CA GLY A 1 3.13 14.12 10.29
C GLY A 1 3.71 13.16 9.28
N VAL A 2 2.91 12.73 8.30
CA VAL A 2 3.22 11.63 7.36
C VAL A 2 4.57 11.75 6.66
N VAL A 3 4.89 12.92 6.10
CA VAL A 3 6.14 13.10 5.34
C VAL A 3 7.38 12.89 6.23
N MET A 4 7.38 13.45 7.44
CA MET A 4 8.48 13.26 8.40
C MET A 4 8.59 11.80 8.85
N MET A 5 7.46 11.10 8.96
CA MET A 5 7.43 9.70 9.40
C MET A 5 7.95 8.76 8.30
N LEU A 6 7.56 8.99 7.04
CA LEU A 6 8.11 8.28 5.89
C LEU A 6 9.62 8.55 5.72
N PHE A 7 10.08 9.75 6.06
CA PHE A 7 11.49 10.10 6.05
C PHE A 7 12.28 9.35 7.13
N LEU A 8 11.77 9.31 8.38
CA LEU A 8 12.41 8.55 9.47
C LEU A 8 12.43 7.05 9.19
N VAL A 9 11.31 6.47 8.73
CA VAL A 9 11.25 5.06 8.30
C VAL A 9 12.30 4.77 7.22
N GLY A 10 12.51 5.72 6.29
CA GLY A 10 13.56 5.63 5.27
C GLY A 10 14.99 5.67 5.82
N LEU A 11 15.23 6.37 6.93
CA LEU A 11 16.53 6.44 7.61
C LEU A 11 16.79 5.22 8.53
N GLU A 12 15.75 4.63 9.11
CA GLU A 12 15.84 3.42 9.95
C GLU A 12 15.97 2.12 9.13
N LEU A 13 15.55 2.15 7.85
CA LEU A 13 15.62 0.99 6.97
C LEU A 13 17.03 0.74 6.45
N GLU A 14 17.61 -0.40 6.81
CA GLU A 14 18.87 -0.86 6.22
C GLU A 14 18.67 -1.28 4.74
N PRO A 15 19.37 -0.63 3.78
CA PRO A 15 19.17 -0.89 2.34
C PRO A 15 19.46 -2.34 1.93
N ARG A 16 20.39 -3.00 2.64
CA ARG A 16 20.76 -4.41 2.39
C ARG A 16 19.60 -5.36 2.69
N LEU A 17 18.90 -5.15 3.80
CA LEU A 17 17.75 -5.96 4.20
C LEU A 17 16.61 -5.83 3.18
N LEU A 18 16.34 -4.61 2.70
CA LEU A 18 15.38 -4.37 1.62
C LEU A 18 15.73 -5.12 0.33
N TRP A 19 17.03 -5.15 -0.02
CA TRP A 19 17.49 -5.82 -1.22
C TRP A 19 17.36 -7.35 -1.13
N GLU A 20 17.59 -7.93 0.05
CA GLU A 20 17.33 -9.35 0.30
C GLU A 20 15.82 -9.68 0.23
N MET A 21 14.97 -8.75 0.67
CA MET A 21 13.52 -8.90 0.67
C MET A 21 12.85 -8.56 -0.67
N ARG A 22 13.59 -8.06 -1.67
CA ARG A 22 13.04 -7.59 -2.97
C ARG A 22 12.15 -8.63 -3.66
N ALA A 23 12.50 -9.92 -3.59
CA ALA A 23 11.75 -10.98 -4.25
C ALA A 23 10.42 -11.24 -3.54
N ARG A 24 10.37 -11.12 -2.21
CA ARG A 24 9.12 -11.20 -1.44
C ARG A 24 8.27 -9.94 -1.61
N LEU A 25 8.90 -8.76 -1.61
CA LEU A 25 8.22 -7.48 -1.83
C LEU A 25 7.56 -7.42 -3.22
N LEU A 26 8.30 -7.76 -4.28
CA LEU A 26 7.78 -7.73 -5.65
C LEU A 26 6.89 -8.94 -5.97
N GLY A 27 7.22 -10.13 -5.46
CA GLY A 27 6.45 -11.36 -5.71
C GLY A 27 5.16 -11.42 -4.89
N LEU A 28 5.29 -11.60 -3.57
CA LEU A 28 4.14 -11.76 -2.67
C LEU A 28 3.43 -10.44 -2.42
N GLY A 29 4.16 -9.36 -2.17
CA GLY A 29 3.58 -8.03 -1.94
C GLY A 29 2.91 -7.48 -3.21
N GLY A 30 3.63 -7.46 -4.33
CA GLY A 30 3.09 -7.02 -5.62
C GLY A 30 1.91 -7.85 -6.10
N GLY A 31 1.99 -9.19 -5.97
CA GLY A 31 0.90 -10.10 -6.30
C GLY A 31 -0.34 -9.85 -5.42
N GLN A 32 -0.16 -9.69 -4.11
CA GLN A 32 -1.26 -9.37 -3.20
C GLN A 32 -1.94 -8.06 -3.59
N VAL A 33 -1.18 -6.98 -3.77
CA VAL A 33 -1.73 -5.66 -4.15
C VAL A 33 -2.50 -5.77 -5.46
N GLY A 34 -1.94 -6.42 -6.48
CA GLY A 34 -2.59 -6.61 -7.78
C GLY A 34 -3.91 -7.37 -7.67
N ILE A 35 -3.95 -8.48 -6.92
CA ILE A 35 -5.16 -9.27 -6.71
C ILE A 35 -6.23 -8.45 -5.98
N THR A 36 -5.87 -7.76 -4.88
CA THR A 36 -6.83 -6.92 -4.15
C THR A 36 -7.33 -5.74 -4.99
N ALA A 37 -6.46 -5.09 -5.77
CA ALA A 37 -6.86 -3.99 -6.63
C ALA A 37 -7.81 -4.46 -7.73
N ALA A 38 -7.55 -5.62 -8.34
CA ALA A 38 -8.42 -6.21 -9.35
C ALA A 38 -9.80 -6.59 -8.78
N LEU A 39 -9.85 -7.19 -7.58
CA LEU A 39 -11.10 -7.53 -6.90
C LEU A 39 -11.93 -6.27 -6.59
N LEU A 40 -11.31 -5.24 -6.01
CA LEU A 40 -11.99 -4.00 -5.67
C LEU A 40 -12.42 -3.20 -6.90
N MET A 41 -11.61 -3.19 -7.96
CA MET A 41 -11.98 -2.63 -9.25
C MET A 41 -13.20 -3.35 -9.82
N ALA A 42 -13.24 -4.69 -9.80
CA ALA A 42 -14.39 -5.45 -10.28
C ALA A 42 -15.67 -5.10 -9.50
N VAL A 43 -15.58 -4.96 -8.17
CA VAL A 43 -16.70 -4.51 -7.33
C VAL A 43 -17.14 -3.09 -7.69
N ALA A 44 -16.21 -2.15 -7.88
CA ALA A 44 -16.53 -0.77 -8.26
C ALA A 44 -17.15 -0.68 -9.67
N MET A 45 -16.73 -1.52 -10.61
CA MET A 45 -17.35 -1.63 -11.93
C MET A 45 -18.79 -2.18 -11.84
N LEU A 46 -19.05 -3.16 -10.97
CA LEU A 46 -20.40 -3.66 -10.71
C LEU A 46 -21.33 -2.60 -10.11
N LEU A 47 -20.78 -1.62 -9.40
CA LEU A 47 -21.49 -0.44 -8.89
C LEU A 47 -21.72 0.64 -9.96
N GLY A 48 -21.34 0.38 -11.21
CA GLY A 48 -21.57 1.29 -12.35
C GLY A 48 -20.50 2.36 -12.53
N GLN A 49 -19.34 2.26 -11.88
CA GLN A 49 -18.26 3.21 -12.12
C GLN A 49 -17.52 2.99 -13.44
N GLN A 50 -17.03 4.10 -14.01
CA GLN A 50 -16.09 4.04 -15.14
C GLN A 50 -14.83 3.27 -14.72
N TRP A 51 -14.27 2.51 -15.67
CA TRP A 51 -13.11 1.64 -15.43
C TRP A 51 -11.89 2.41 -14.87
N THR A 52 -11.72 3.68 -15.26
CA THR A 52 -10.67 4.57 -14.75
C THR A 52 -10.86 4.89 -13.26
N VAL A 53 -12.10 5.17 -12.85
CA VAL A 53 -12.45 5.46 -11.45
C VAL A 53 -12.38 4.19 -10.61
N ALA A 54 -12.90 3.08 -11.13
CA ALA A 54 -12.84 1.78 -10.47
C ALA A 54 -11.40 1.31 -10.23
N LEU A 55 -10.50 1.52 -11.21
CA LEU A 55 -9.08 1.21 -11.07
C LEU A 55 -8.42 2.10 -10.00
N ALA A 56 -8.72 3.41 -10.00
CA ALA A 56 -8.20 4.32 -8.99
C ALA A 56 -8.63 3.89 -7.57
N ILE A 57 -9.93 3.58 -7.39
CA ILE A 57 -10.46 3.08 -6.12
C ILE A 57 -9.77 1.77 -5.71
N GLY A 58 -9.65 0.82 -6.63
CA GLY A 58 -9.03 -0.47 -6.38
C GLY A 58 -7.57 -0.34 -5.93
N LEU A 59 -6.79 0.52 -6.59
CA LEU A 59 -5.40 0.77 -6.22
C LEU A 59 -5.27 1.53 -4.89
N THR A 60 -6.08 2.58 -4.68
CA THR A 60 -6.05 3.35 -3.42
C THR A 60 -6.38 2.49 -2.21
N LEU A 61 -7.35 1.58 -2.34
CA LEU A 61 -7.75 0.69 -1.25
C LEU A 61 -6.85 -0.54 -1.09
N ALA A 62 -6.19 -1.00 -2.16
CA ALA A 62 -5.27 -2.13 -2.09
C ALA A 62 -3.93 -1.80 -1.40
N LEU A 63 -3.55 -0.52 -1.34
CA LEU A 63 -2.34 -0.09 -0.64
C LEU A 63 -2.53 -0.19 0.88
N SER A 64 -1.90 -1.20 1.48
CA SER A 64 -1.94 -1.41 2.93
C SER A 64 -1.27 -0.26 3.69
N SER A 65 -2.02 0.29 4.64
CA SER A 65 -1.79 1.55 5.35
C SER A 65 -0.75 1.44 6.48
N THR A 66 0.36 0.74 6.25
CA THR A 66 1.37 0.47 7.30
C THR A 66 1.98 1.77 7.84
N ALA A 67 2.22 2.76 6.98
CA ALA A 67 2.76 4.06 7.38
C ALA A 67 1.77 4.92 8.19
N ILE A 68 0.46 4.75 7.97
CA ILE A 68 -0.57 5.58 8.64
C ILE A 68 -0.91 4.98 10.00
N VAL A 69 -0.99 3.65 10.14
CA VAL A 69 -1.23 2.98 11.43
C VAL A 69 -0.12 3.31 12.45
N LEU A 70 1.14 3.26 12.01
CA LEU A 70 2.26 3.60 12.90
C LEU A 70 2.21 5.06 13.36
N GLN A 71 1.69 5.97 12.54
CA GLN A 71 1.47 7.37 12.94
C GLN A 71 0.32 7.53 13.92
N THR A 72 -0.79 6.83 13.70
CA THR A 72 -1.96 6.95 14.58
C THR A 72 -1.69 6.34 15.97
N LEU A 73 -0.79 5.34 16.04
CA LEU A 73 -0.31 4.80 17.31
C LEU A 73 0.65 5.77 18.01
N ASN A 74 1.52 6.45 17.26
CA ASN A 74 2.46 7.44 17.82
C ASN A 74 1.77 8.74 18.27
N GLU A 75 0.64 9.12 17.66
CA GLU A 75 -0.19 10.25 18.11
C GLU A 75 -1.05 9.94 19.35
N LYS A 76 -1.13 8.66 19.75
CA LYS A 76 -1.88 8.21 20.94
C LYS A 76 -0.98 7.76 22.10
N GLY A 77 0.34 7.84 21.94
CA GLY A 77 1.35 7.64 22.99
C GLY A 77 2.12 8.91 23.28
#